data_AF-A0A952AR95-F1
#
_entry.id   AF-A0A952AR95-F1
#
_cell.length_a   1.000
_cell.length_b   1.000
_cell.length_c   1.000
_cell.angle_alpha   90.00
_cell.angle_beta   90.00
_cell.angle_gamma   90.00
#
_symmetry.space_group_name_H-M   'P 1'
#
loop_
_entity.id
_entity.type
_entity.pdbx_description
1 polymer ?
#
loop_
_entity_poly.entity_id
_entity_poly.type
_entity_poly.pdbx_seq_one_letter_code
_entity_poly.pdbx_strand_id
1 'polypeptide(L)'
;MTDQNVLTGDDLATKALEESSQKDLPAGDDQPALAAGDTKALPADPATQQKVAETLQSLQNVIERNVSELDRLKEQMRSYRESLKNIMDNDETLSVAEDQAAAVTQKVKERKSQLQASPEVNQLKANIAEINERKKEIEEALNTHLLNLYQFTGAKTFDTSTGETREFSIRASVKGNSKKAE
;
A
#
# COMPACT_ATOMS: atom_id res chain seq x y z
N MET A 1 -29.90 -8.99 15.84
CA MET A 1 -28.54 -9.16 15.31
C MET A 1 -28.65 -9.01 13.80
N THR A 2 -28.31 -7.84 13.30
CA THR A 2 -28.28 -7.55 11.86
C THR A 2 -27.06 -6.68 11.65
N ASP A 3 -25.98 -7.32 11.21
CA ASP A 3 -24.71 -6.69 10.92
C ASP A 3 -24.90 -5.72 9.75
N GLN A 4 -24.88 -4.43 10.06
CA GLN A 4 -24.73 -3.39 9.04
C GLN A 4 -23.25 -3.32 8.68
N ASN A 5 -22.93 -3.96 7.56
CA ASN A 5 -21.65 -3.82 6.89
C ASN A 5 -21.53 -2.36 6.41
N VAL A 6 -20.79 -1.53 7.16
CA VAL A 6 -20.50 -0.14 6.79
C VAL A 6 -19.49 -0.18 5.65
N LEU A 7 -20.02 -0.18 4.42
CA LEU A 7 -19.24 -0.07 3.19
C LEU A 7 -18.57 1.31 3.18
N THR A 8 -17.26 1.35 3.38
CA THR A 8 -16.48 2.59 3.31
C THR A 8 -16.41 3.07 1.86
N GLY A 9 -16.32 4.38 1.64
CA GLY A 9 -16.34 4.99 0.29
C GLY A 9 -15.27 4.46 -0.67
N ASP A 10 -14.18 3.89 -0.13
CA ASP A 10 -13.15 3.21 -0.92
C ASP A 10 -13.63 1.89 -1.54
N ASP A 11 -14.51 1.13 -0.87
CA ASP A 11 -15.03 -0.16 -1.36
C ASP A 11 -15.97 0.01 -2.58
N LEU A 12 -16.65 1.16 -2.66
CA LEU A 12 -17.50 1.50 -3.81
C LEU A 12 -16.67 1.87 -5.04
N ALA A 13 -15.49 2.46 -4.85
CA ALA A 13 -14.59 2.84 -5.93
C ALA A 13 -13.89 1.61 -6.54
N THR A 14 -13.47 0.65 -5.72
CA THR A 14 -12.91 -0.63 -6.21
C THR A 14 -13.96 -1.46 -6.94
N LYS A 15 -15.19 -1.53 -6.43
CA LYS A 15 -16.27 -2.27 -7.08
C LYS A 15 -16.69 -1.67 -8.43
N ALA A 16 -16.67 -0.34 -8.56
CA ALA A 16 -16.92 0.34 -9.82
C ALA A 16 -15.80 0.11 -10.86
N LEU A 17 -14.54 -0.02 -10.43
CA LEU A 17 -13.43 -0.38 -11.32
C LEU A 17 -13.52 -1.84 -11.80
N GLU A 18 -13.93 -2.76 -10.93
CA GLU A 18 -14.12 -4.18 -11.29
C GLU A 18 -15.28 -4.38 -12.27
N GLU A 19 -16.42 -3.69 -12.09
CA GLU A 19 -17.56 -3.75 -13.03
C GLU A 19 -17.24 -3.16 -14.42
N SER A 20 -16.26 -2.25 -14.51
CA SER A 20 -15.82 -1.69 -15.79
C SER A 20 -14.85 -2.58 -16.58
N SER A 21 -14.31 -3.64 -15.96
CA SER A 21 -13.31 -4.54 -16.57
C SER A 21 -13.93 -5.75 -17.30
N GLN A 22 -15.24 -5.95 -17.22
CA GLN A 22 -15.98 -6.99 -17.94
C GLN A 22 -17.16 -6.38 -18.71
N LYS A 23 -16.86 -5.65 -19.79
CA LYS A 23 -17.85 -5.44 -20.85
C LYS A 23 -17.21 -5.77 -22.18
N ASP A 24 -17.63 -6.91 -22.70
CA ASP A 24 -17.27 -7.48 -23.99
C ASP A 24 -17.24 -6.38 -25.07
N LEU A 25 -16.04 -6.15 -25.61
CA LEU A 25 -15.87 -5.43 -26.86
C LEU A 25 -16.28 -6.36 -28.00
N PRO A 26 -17.25 -5.99 -28.86
CA PRO A 26 -17.52 -6.75 -30.07
C PRO A 26 -16.28 -6.72 -30.98
N ALA A 27 -15.79 -7.91 -31.31
CA ALA A 27 -14.75 -8.11 -32.32
C ALA A 27 -15.26 -7.62 -33.68
N GLY A 28 -14.92 -6.37 -34.01
CA GLY A 28 -14.96 -5.88 -35.38
C GLY A 28 -13.71 -6.37 -36.10
N ASP A 29 -13.84 -7.52 -36.75
CA ASP A 29 -12.98 -7.91 -37.87
C ASP A 29 -13.14 -6.84 -38.95
N ASP A 30 -12.19 -5.90 -39.01
CA ASP A 30 -11.79 -5.15 -40.21
C ASP A 30 -10.61 -4.22 -39.84
N GLN A 31 -9.50 -4.81 -39.39
CA GLN A 31 -8.21 -4.15 -39.46
C GLN A 31 -7.52 -4.58 -40.76
N PRO A 32 -7.21 -3.66 -41.69
CA PRO A 32 -6.20 -3.97 -42.70
C PRO A 32 -4.87 -4.10 -41.95
N ALA A 33 -4.33 -5.32 -41.94
CA ALA A 33 -3.04 -5.65 -41.37
C ALA A 33 -1.97 -4.66 -41.87
N LEU A 34 -1.40 -3.86 -40.96
CA LEU A 34 -0.21 -3.07 -41.24
C LEU A 34 0.96 -4.03 -41.42
N ALA A 35 1.27 -4.33 -42.68
CA ALA A 35 2.42 -5.12 -43.07
C ALA A 35 3.70 -4.48 -42.50
N ALA A 36 4.40 -5.26 -41.68
CA ALA A 36 5.71 -4.94 -41.18
C ALA A 36 6.72 -4.91 -42.34
N GLY A 37 7.41 -3.78 -42.49
CA GLY A 37 8.81 -3.73 -42.90
C GLY A 37 9.14 -4.12 -44.34
N ASP A 38 8.72 -3.32 -45.31
CA ASP A 38 9.44 -3.16 -46.58
C ASP A 38 9.78 -1.67 -46.74
N THR A 39 11.06 -1.32 -46.62
CA THR A 39 11.57 0.00 -47.02
C THR A 39 11.65 0.07 -48.55
N LYS A 40 10.49 -0.02 -49.19
CA LYS A 40 10.35 0.17 -50.63
C LYS A 40 10.29 1.66 -50.90
N ALA A 41 11.27 2.14 -51.67
CA ALA A 41 11.38 3.53 -52.12
C ALA A 41 10.02 4.10 -52.53
N LEU A 42 9.74 5.35 -52.11
CA LEU A 42 8.51 6.05 -52.46
C LEU A 42 8.24 5.93 -53.98
N PRO A 43 7.02 5.56 -54.40
CA PRO A 43 6.67 5.60 -55.82
C PRO A 43 6.79 7.04 -56.33
N ALA A 44 7.56 7.23 -57.39
CA ALA A 44 7.75 8.51 -58.08
C ALA A 44 6.55 8.89 -58.98
N ASP A 45 5.36 8.35 -58.71
CA ASP A 45 4.14 8.65 -59.46
C ASP A 45 3.42 9.85 -58.80
N PRO A 46 3.32 11.01 -59.48
CA PRO A 46 2.73 12.23 -58.93
C PRO A 46 1.29 12.03 -58.42
N ALA A 47 0.51 11.12 -59.00
CA ALA A 47 -0.86 10.86 -58.56
C ALA A 47 -0.93 10.16 -57.19
N THR A 48 0.05 9.31 -56.86
CA THR A 48 0.13 8.66 -55.54
C THR A 48 0.65 9.61 -54.46
N GLN A 49 1.60 10.49 -54.81
CA GLN A 49 2.10 11.51 -53.90
C GLN A 49 1.01 12.54 -53.53
N GLN A 50 0.14 12.89 -54.48
CA GLN A 50 -1.00 13.77 -54.23
C GLN A 50 -1.97 13.20 -53.18
N LYS A 51 -2.36 11.92 -53.32
CA LYS A 51 -3.26 11.24 -52.38
C LYS A 51 -2.65 11.09 -50.99
N VAL A 52 -1.35 10.82 -50.90
CA VAL A 52 -0.61 10.75 -49.63
C VAL A 52 -0.57 12.12 -48.95
N ALA A 53 -0.33 13.19 -49.71
CA ALA A 53 -0.35 14.56 -49.19
C ALA A 53 -1.76 14.97 -48.68
N GLU A 54 -2.82 14.64 -49.42
CA GLU A 54 -4.21 14.87 -49.00
C GLU A 54 -4.57 14.10 -47.72
N THR A 55 -4.13 12.84 -47.61
CA THR A 55 -4.34 12.00 -46.42
C THR A 55 -3.60 12.56 -45.20
N LEU A 56 -2.35 12.99 -45.39
CA LEU A 56 -1.55 13.64 -44.33
C LEU A 56 -2.20 14.94 -43.86
N GLN A 57 -2.70 15.77 -44.77
CA GLN A 57 -3.38 17.01 -44.41
C GLN A 57 -4.67 16.74 -43.64
N SER A 58 -5.47 15.75 -44.06
CA SER A 58 -6.68 15.33 -43.35
C SER A 58 -6.37 14.84 -41.93
N LEU A 59 -5.34 14.00 -41.79
CA LEU A 59 -4.89 13.50 -40.49
C LEU A 59 -4.40 14.63 -39.59
N GLN A 60 -3.63 15.57 -40.14
CA GLN A 60 -3.15 16.73 -39.40
C GLN A 60 -4.31 17.59 -38.88
N ASN A 61 -5.32 17.85 -39.71
CA ASN A 61 -6.51 18.60 -39.28
C ASN A 61 -7.28 17.88 -38.16
N VAL A 62 -7.38 16.55 -38.20
CA VAL A 62 -7.99 15.75 -37.12
C VAL A 62 -7.17 15.82 -35.83
N ILE A 63 -5.85 15.69 -35.94
CA ILE A 63 -4.94 15.81 -34.80
C ILE A 63 -5.07 17.19 -34.15
N GLU A 64 -5.02 18.27 -34.94
CA GLU A 64 -5.13 19.64 -34.44
C GLU A 64 -6.48 19.90 -33.75
N ARG A 65 -7.58 19.39 -34.32
CA ARG A 65 -8.90 19.45 -33.69
C ARG A 65 -8.93 18.71 -32.35
N ASN A 66 -8.41 17.48 -32.32
CA ASN A 66 -8.41 16.65 -31.12
C ASN A 66 -7.52 17.23 -30.01
N VAL A 67 -6.36 17.80 -30.36
CA VAL A 67 -5.48 18.49 -29.39
C VAL A 67 -6.19 19.71 -28.80
N SER A 68 -6.82 20.52 -29.66
CA SER A 68 -7.58 21.70 -29.21
C SER A 68 -8.75 21.34 -28.30
N GLU A 69 -9.45 20.25 -28.61
CA GLU A 69 -10.55 19.72 -27.79
C GLU A 69 -10.04 19.18 -26.45
N LEU A 70 -8.91 18.47 -26.46
CA LEU A 70 -8.28 17.95 -25.26
C LEU A 70 -7.82 19.06 -24.31
N ASP A 71 -7.26 20.14 -24.83
CA ASP A 71 -6.87 21.30 -24.02
C ASP A 71 -8.08 22.01 -23.42
N ARG A 72 -9.17 22.15 -24.19
CA ARG A 72 -10.44 22.68 -23.68
C ARG A 72 -11.01 21.80 -22.56
N LEU A 73 -11.00 20.48 -22.73
CA LEU A 73 -11.48 19.53 -21.72
C LEU A 73 -10.63 19.58 -20.44
N LYS A 74 -9.31 19.76 -20.55
CA LYS A 74 -8.43 19.95 -19.38
C LYS A 74 -8.78 21.22 -18.61
N GLU A 75 -9.01 22.34 -19.30
CA GLU A 75 -9.39 23.61 -18.67
C GLU A 75 -10.73 23.49 -17.95
N GLN A 76 -11.72 22.86 -18.59
CA GLN A 76 -13.03 22.59 -17.98
C GLN A 76 -12.91 21.68 -16.76
N MET A 77 -12.09 20.62 -16.82
CA MET A 77 -11.85 19.75 -15.69
C MET A 77 -11.20 20.49 -14.52
N ARG A 78 -10.26 21.39 -14.79
CA ARG A 78 -9.65 22.25 -13.77
C ARG A 78 -10.69 23.15 -13.11
N SER A 79 -11.53 23.81 -13.90
CA SER A 79 -12.62 24.65 -13.39
C SER A 79 -13.61 23.84 -12.53
N TYR A 80 -14.04 22.66 -12.97
CA TYR A 80 -14.94 21.83 -12.17
C TYR A 80 -14.33 21.35 -10.86
N ARG A 81 -13.04 21.02 -10.83
CA ARG A 81 -12.34 20.69 -9.57
C ARG A 81 -12.28 21.87 -8.63
N GLU A 82 -12.01 23.07 -9.14
CA GLU A 82 -11.98 24.29 -8.33
C GLU A 82 -13.38 24.64 -7.81
N SER A 83 -14.42 24.56 -8.64
CA SER A 83 -15.81 24.74 -8.22
C SER A 83 -16.23 23.72 -7.17
N LEU A 84 -15.86 22.45 -7.34
CA LEU A 84 -16.13 21.40 -6.35
C LEU A 84 -15.43 21.72 -5.02
N LYS A 85 -14.15 22.09 -5.07
CA LYS A 85 -13.40 22.50 -3.88
C LYS A 85 -14.08 23.68 -3.19
N ASN A 86 -14.47 24.71 -3.93
CA ASN A 86 -15.16 25.86 -3.39
C ASN A 86 -16.51 25.48 -2.76
N ILE A 87 -17.27 24.56 -3.35
CA ILE A 87 -18.52 24.08 -2.74
C ILE A 87 -18.24 23.42 -1.38
N MET A 88 -17.22 22.56 -1.30
CA MET A 88 -16.87 21.87 -0.06
C MET A 88 -16.31 22.83 1.00
N ASP A 89 -15.41 23.74 0.60
CA ASP A 89 -14.79 24.73 1.50
C ASP A 89 -15.82 25.71 2.09
N ASN A 90 -16.91 25.98 1.38
CA ASN A 90 -18.00 26.86 1.84
C ASN A 90 -19.17 26.11 2.50
N ASP A 91 -19.11 24.77 2.59
CA ASP A 91 -20.15 24.00 3.27
C ASP A 91 -19.95 24.10 4.79
N GLU A 92 -20.81 24.89 5.43
CA GLU A 92 -20.79 25.11 6.88
C GLU A 92 -21.02 23.81 7.67
N THR A 93 -21.81 22.88 7.15
CA THR A 93 -22.08 21.60 7.84
C THR A 93 -20.87 20.69 7.84
N LEU A 94 -20.13 20.66 6.72
CA LEU A 94 -18.87 19.92 6.61
C LEU A 94 -17.80 20.53 7.52
N SER A 95 -17.62 21.85 7.48
CA SER A 95 -16.66 22.56 8.35
C SER A 95 -16.93 22.28 9.83
N VAL A 96 -18.19 22.35 10.26
CA VAL A 96 -18.57 22.05 11.66
C VAL A 96 -18.29 20.58 12.01
N ALA A 97 -18.54 19.65 11.10
CA ALA A 97 -18.24 18.23 11.32
C ALA A 97 -16.73 17.97 11.41
N GLU A 98 -15.92 18.62 10.57
CA GLU A 98 -14.46 18.53 10.60
C GLU A 98 -13.88 19.10 11.90
N ASP A 99 -14.36 20.26 12.34
CA ASP A 99 -13.96 20.87 13.62
C ASP A 99 -14.32 19.98 14.81
N GLN A 100 -15.51 19.36 14.80
CA GLN A 100 -15.91 18.41 15.82
C GLN A 100 -15.01 17.16 15.83
N ALA A 101 -14.68 16.62 14.66
CA ALA A 101 -13.78 15.47 14.53
C ALA A 101 -12.37 15.79 15.02
N ALA A 102 -11.84 16.97 14.68
CA ALA A 102 -10.56 17.46 15.17
C ALA A 102 -10.56 17.61 16.70
N ALA A 103 -11.61 18.22 17.27
CA ALA A 103 -11.76 18.40 18.71
C ALA A 103 -11.86 17.05 19.45
N VAL A 104 -12.61 16.08 18.92
CA VAL A 104 -12.69 14.72 19.50
C VAL A 104 -11.34 14.02 19.43
N THR A 105 -10.66 14.10 18.29
CA THR A 105 -9.33 13.50 18.10
C THR A 105 -8.33 14.06 19.11
N GLN A 106 -8.34 15.38 19.30
CA GLN A 106 -7.51 16.04 20.30
C GLN A 106 -7.83 15.57 21.72
N LYS A 107 -9.11 15.53 22.10
CA LYS A 107 -9.55 15.02 23.42
C LYS A 107 -9.12 13.57 23.66
N VAL A 108 -9.23 12.70 22.65
CA VAL A 108 -8.78 11.31 22.75
C VAL A 108 -7.26 11.25 22.97
N LYS A 109 -6.49 12.06 22.24
CA LYS A 109 -5.03 12.13 22.40
C LYS A 109 -4.64 12.63 23.79
N GLU A 110 -5.28 13.68 24.27
CA GLU A 110 -5.07 14.22 25.62
C GLU A 110 -5.40 13.18 26.69
N ARG A 111 -6.55 12.51 26.57
CA ARG A 111 -6.96 11.46 27.51
C ARG A 111 -5.99 10.27 27.51
N LYS A 112 -5.54 9.83 26.33
CA LYS A 112 -4.50 8.78 26.21
C LYS A 112 -3.20 9.21 26.90
N SER A 113 -2.76 10.46 26.69
CA SER A 113 -1.57 10.99 27.34
C SER A 113 -1.71 11.04 28.86
N GLN A 114 -2.86 11.48 29.37
CA GLN A 114 -3.15 11.50 30.81
C GLN A 114 -3.15 10.09 31.41
N LEU A 115 -3.79 9.12 30.73
CA LEU A 115 -3.78 7.73 31.16
C LEU A 115 -2.37 7.15 31.16
N GLN A 116 -1.56 7.45 30.15
CA GLN A 116 -0.16 7.00 30.09
C GLN A 116 0.72 7.61 31.19
N ALA A 117 0.38 8.81 31.66
CA ALA A 117 1.03 9.47 32.78
C ALA A 117 0.47 9.04 34.14
N SER A 118 -0.59 8.23 34.19
CA SER A 118 -1.18 7.82 35.45
C SER A 118 -0.21 6.95 36.26
N PRO A 119 -0.24 7.04 37.61
CA PRO A 119 0.60 6.22 38.47
C PRO A 119 0.38 4.71 38.25
N GLU A 120 -0.86 4.29 38.02
CA GLU A 120 -1.23 2.89 37.76
C GLU A 120 -0.57 2.34 36.48
N VAL A 121 -0.59 3.11 35.39
CA VAL A 121 0.02 2.70 34.12
C VAL A 121 1.55 2.69 34.24
N ASN A 122 2.14 3.65 34.95
CA ASN A 122 3.57 3.67 35.20
C ASN A 122 4.02 2.50 36.08
N GLN A 123 3.24 2.15 37.11
CA GLN A 123 3.49 0.97 37.93
C GLN A 123 3.39 -0.31 37.10
N LEU A 124 2.38 -0.43 36.24
CA LEU A 124 2.24 -1.58 35.36
C LEU A 124 3.42 -1.70 34.38
N LYS A 125 3.88 -0.58 33.80
CA LYS A 125 5.08 -0.55 32.95
C LYS A 125 6.34 -0.99 33.72
N ALA A 126 6.51 -0.52 34.95
CA ALA A 126 7.63 -0.94 35.80
C ALA A 126 7.57 -2.45 36.09
N ASN A 127 6.39 -2.97 36.47
CA ASN A 127 6.19 -4.40 36.70
C ASN A 127 6.47 -5.23 35.43
N ILE A 128 6.03 -4.77 34.26
CA ILE A 128 6.32 -5.43 32.98
C ILE A 128 7.83 -5.43 32.71
N ALA A 129 8.53 -4.32 32.95
CA ALA A 129 9.97 -4.25 32.77
C ALA A 129 10.71 -5.22 33.71
N GLU A 130 10.33 -5.23 34.99
CA GLU A 130 10.89 -6.14 36.00
C GLU A 130 10.65 -7.62 35.64
N ILE A 131 9.44 -7.99 35.24
CA ILE A 131 9.13 -9.36 34.82
C ILE A 131 9.95 -9.75 33.59
N ASN A 132 10.16 -8.83 32.64
CA ASN A 132 10.99 -9.11 31.47
C ASN A 132 12.47 -9.27 31.81
N GLU A 133 12.98 -8.52 32.77
CA GLU A 133 14.36 -8.66 33.27
C GLU A 133 14.54 -10.01 33.97
N ARG A 134 13.68 -10.34 34.93
CA ARG A 134 13.67 -11.65 35.61
C ARG A 134 13.53 -12.80 34.62
N LYS A 135 12.70 -12.65 33.58
CA LYS A 135 12.55 -13.65 32.53
C LYS A 135 13.88 -13.89 31.80
N LYS A 136 14.59 -12.83 31.40
CA LYS A 136 15.89 -12.96 30.73
C LYS A 136 16.94 -13.63 31.61
N GLU A 137 17.01 -13.25 32.88
CA GLU A 137 17.93 -13.87 33.84
C GLU A 137 17.67 -15.39 33.97
N ILE A 138 16.39 -15.79 34.08
CA ILE A 138 16.00 -17.20 34.13
C ILE A 138 16.32 -17.90 32.80
N GLU A 139 16.08 -17.28 31.65
CA GLU A 139 16.40 -17.84 30.33
C GLU A 139 17.92 -18.05 30.15
N GLU A 140 18.75 -17.12 30.60
CA GLU A 140 20.22 -17.23 30.55
C GLU A 140 20.74 -18.33 31.49
N ALA A 141 20.21 -18.39 32.72
CA ALA A 141 20.51 -19.46 33.66
C ALA A 141 20.08 -20.82 33.10
N LEU A 142 18.86 -20.90 32.55
CA LEU A 142 18.32 -22.12 31.94
C LEU A 142 19.17 -22.55 30.74
N ASN A 143 19.57 -21.64 29.85
CA ASN A 143 20.43 -21.97 28.72
C ASN A 143 21.78 -22.54 29.19
N THR A 144 22.37 -21.95 30.23
CA THR A 144 23.61 -22.46 30.84
C THR A 144 23.40 -23.87 31.38
N HIS A 145 22.31 -24.12 32.11
CA HIS A 145 21.99 -25.44 32.65
C HIS A 145 21.69 -26.48 31.58
N LEU A 146 20.96 -26.13 30.52
CA LEU A 146 20.64 -27.02 29.41
C LEU A 146 21.89 -27.38 28.60
N LEU A 147 22.80 -26.42 28.39
CA LEU A 147 24.08 -26.68 27.76
C LEU A 147 24.93 -27.63 28.61
N ASN A 148 24.99 -27.43 29.92
CA ASN A 148 25.69 -28.34 30.84
C ASN A 148 25.06 -29.74 30.83
N LEU A 149 23.74 -29.84 30.86
CA LEU A 149 23.02 -31.12 30.76
C LEU A 149 23.41 -31.88 29.48
N TYR A 150 23.45 -31.17 28.35
CA TYR A 150 23.88 -31.76 27.08
C TYR A 150 25.34 -32.20 27.11
N GLN A 151 26.24 -31.42 27.72
CA GLN A 151 27.64 -31.80 27.86
C GLN A 151 27.85 -33.07 28.69
N PHE A 152 27.05 -33.26 29.76
CA PHE A 152 27.18 -34.44 30.63
C PHE A 152 26.47 -35.69 30.10
N THR A 153 25.29 -35.52 29.52
CA THR A 153 24.40 -36.66 29.16
C THR A 153 24.32 -36.92 27.66
N GLY A 154 24.65 -35.93 26.82
CA GLY A 154 24.43 -35.96 25.38
C GLY A 154 22.95 -35.90 24.96
N ALA A 155 22.02 -35.85 25.92
CA ALA A 155 20.58 -35.80 25.66
C ALA A 155 20.09 -34.35 25.46
N LYS A 156 19.15 -34.18 24.54
CA LYS A 156 18.47 -32.89 24.24
C LYS A 156 17.06 -32.81 24.81
N THR A 157 16.72 -33.73 25.71
CA THR A 157 15.41 -33.84 26.35
C THR A 157 15.57 -33.75 27.85
N PHE A 158 14.61 -33.13 28.53
CA PHE A 158 14.51 -33.12 29.98
C PHE A 158 13.06 -33.30 30.40
N ASP A 159 12.86 -33.93 31.56
CA ASP A 159 11.54 -34.12 32.13
C ASP A 159 11.20 -32.96 33.06
N THR A 160 10.00 -32.41 32.92
CA THR A 160 9.46 -31.44 33.85
C THR A 160 8.89 -32.15 35.07
N SER A 161 8.81 -31.42 36.20
CA SER A 161 8.15 -31.90 37.42
C SER A 161 6.66 -32.24 37.22
N THR A 162 6.06 -31.80 36.12
CA THR A 162 4.68 -32.13 35.71
C THR A 162 4.58 -33.44 34.92
N GLY A 163 5.69 -34.13 34.70
CA GLY A 163 5.74 -35.38 33.94
C GLY A 163 5.75 -35.21 32.42
N GLU A 164 6.00 -34.00 31.92
CA GLU A 164 6.15 -33.74 30.48
C GLU A 164 7.63 -33.80 30.09
N THR A 165 7.97 -34.57 29.06
CA THR A 165 9.30 -34.49 28.45
C THR A 165 9.34 -33.34 27.45
N ARG A 166 10.31 -32.44 27.60
CA ARG A 166 10.54 -31.32 26.68
C ARG A 166 11.87 -31.46 25.97
N GLU A 167 11.89 -31.15 24.68
CA GLU A 167 13.11 -31.10 23.87
C GLU A 167 13.63 -29.66 23.78
N PHE A 168 14.96 -29.49 23.82
CA PHE A 168 15.62 -28.20 23.60
C PHE A 168 16.63 -28.27 22.46
N SER A 169 16.82 -27.14 21.77
CA SER A 169 17.80 -27.02 20.69
C SER A 169 18.92 -26.07 21.07
N ILE A 170 20.16 -26.46 20.77
CA ILE A 170 21.34 -25.63 20.98
C ILE A 170 21.69 -25.02 19.62
N ARG A 171 21.60 -23.69 19.51
CA ARG A 171 21.99 -22.95 18.30
C ARG A 171 23.17 -22.05 18.64
N ALA A 172 24.34 -22.35 18.07
CA ALA A 172 25.49 -21.46 18.06
C ALA A 172 25.58 -20.77 16.68
N SER A 173 25.87 -19.47 16.64
CA SER A 173 26.13 -18.73 15.41
C SER A 173 27.42 -17.92 15.52
N VAL A 174 28.16 -17.81 14.41
CA VAL A 174 29.37 -16.99 14.32
C VAL A 174 28.97 -15.61 13.80
N LYS A 175 29.32 -14.53 14.51
CA LYS A 175 29.13 -13.17 14.02
C LYS A 175 30.19 -12.86 12.97
N GLY A 176 29.78 -12.58 11.73
CA GLY A 176 30.69 -12.28 10.63
C GLY A 176 31.51 -11.01 10.89
N ASN A 177 32.81 -11.05 10.56
CA ASN A 177 33.72 -9.91 10.63
C ASN A 177 33.39 -8.90 9.51
N SER A 178 32.56 -7.89 9.77
CA SER A 178 32.51 -6.69 8.92
C SER A 178 33.60 -5.70 9.36
N LYS A 179 34.88 -6.08 9.16
CA LYS A 179 35.93 -5.07 9.03
C LYS A 179 35.82 -4.48 7.63
N LYS A 180 35.34 -3.22 7.56
CA LYS A 180 35.64 -2.35 6.42
C LYS A 180 37.16 -2.30 6.29
N ALA A 181 37.67 -2.80 5.17
CA ALA A 181 38.99 -2.44 4.71
C ALA A 181 38.91 -0.98 4.24
N GLU A 182 39.69 -0.12 4.89
CA GLU A 182 40.03 1.22 4.40
C GLU A 182 41.53 1.23 4.12
#